data_AF-A0A7X7U5H3-F1
#
_entry.id   AF-A0A7X7U5H3-F1
#
_cell.length_a   1.000
_cell.length_b   1.000
_cell.length_c   1.000
_cell.angle_alpha   90.00
_cell.angle_beta   90.00
_cell.angle_gamma   90.00
#
_symmetry.space_group_name_H-M   'P 1'
#
loop_
_entity.id
_entity.type
_entity.pdbx_description
1 polymer ?
#
loop_
_entity_poly.entity_id
_entity_poly.type
_entity_poly.pdbx_seq_one_letter_code
_entity_poly.pdbx_strand_id
1 'polypeptide(L)'
;MGPRSDVPNESQYELIPEQKTLVGRVLGFCIYNKLIVGLIALMLVGWGVYVAPFDWEFESFPRNPVAVDAIPDIGENQQIVFTEWPGRSPGDVEDQITY
;
A
#
# COMPACT_ATOMS: atom_id res chain seq x y z
N MET A 1 18.60 -22.49 58.13
CA MET A 1 18.67 -21.56 56.97
C MET A 1 17.42 -21.83 56.12
N GLY A 2 16.33 -21.09 56.35
CA GLY A 2 15.10 -21.28 55.59
C GLY A 2 15.22 -20.71 54.18
N PRO A 3 14.55 -21.28 53.17
CA PRO A 3 14.50 -20.69 51.84
C PRO A 3 13.80 -19.32 51.92
N ARG A 4 14.45 -18.29 51.36
CA ARG A 4 13.93 -16.92 51.24
C ARG A 4 12.68 -16.92 50.36
N SER A 5 11.51 -16.66 50.95
CA SER A 5 10.19 -16.63 50.30
C SER A 5 9.85 -15.27 49.65
N ASP A 6 10.84 -14.39 49.60
CA ASP A 6 10.77 -12.99 49.17
C ASP A 6 11.14 -12.78 47.69
N VAL A 7 11.30 -13.86 46.92
CA VAL A 7 11.36 -13.77 45.44
C VAL A 7 9.95 -13.57 44.89
N PRO A 8 9.63 -12.39 44.32
CA PRO A 8 8.35 -12.17 43.66
C PRO A 8 8.25 -13.13 42.48
N ASN A 9 7.16 -13.89 42.40
CA ASN A 9 6.86 -14.73 41.25
C ASN A 9 6.76 -13.83 40.00
N GLU A 10 7.58 -14.07 38.98
CA GLU A 10 7.60 -13.28 37.74
C GLU A 10 6.25 -13.31 36.99
N SER A 11 5.30 -14.14 37.39
CA SER A 11 3.93 -14.15 36.86
C SER A 11 3.00 -13.08 37.46
N GLN A 12 3.47 -12.22 38.38
CA GLN A 12 2.63 -11.29 39.15
C GLN A 12 2.49 -9.88 38.55
N TYR A 13 3.11 -9.61 37.39
CA TYR A 13 2.87 -8.37 36.65
C TYR A 13 1.46 -8.41 36.06
N GLU A 14 0.51 -7.72 36.69
CA GLU A 14 -0.81 -7.51 36.11
C GLU A 14 -0.66 -6.76 34.78
N LEU A 15 -1.16 -7.37 33.71
CA LEU A 15 -1.23 -6.73 32.40
C LEU A 15 -2.01 -5.42 32.54
N ILE A 16 -1.33 -4.30 32.34
CA ILE A 16 -1.92 -2.94 32.26
C ILE A 16 -3.12 -3.02 31.28
N PRO A 17 -4.25 -2.35 31.52
CA PRO A 17 -5.49 -2.58 30.76
C PRO A 17 -5.29 -2.39 29.25
N GLU A 18 -4.35 -1.54 28.85
CA GLU A 18 -3.91 -1.34 27.47
C GLU A 18 -3.30 -2.60 26.83
N GLN A 19 -2.60 -3.45 27.58
CA GLN A 19 -2.08 -4.74 27.08
C GLN A 19 -3.17 -5.80 26.86
N LYS A 20 -4.35 -5.63 27.47
CA LYS A 20 -5.52 -6.51 27.23
C LYS A 20 -6.28 -6.14 25.95
N THR A 21 -6.00 -4.97 25.38
CA THR A 21 -6.60 -4.53 24.11
C THR A 21 -6.06 -5.32 22.93
N LEU A 22 -6.77 -5.28 21.80
CA LEU A 22 -6.32 -5.91 20.56
C LEU A 22 -4.93 -5.39 20.13
N VAL A 23 -4.69 -4.09 20.30
CA VAL A 23 -3.39 -3.45 19.99
C VAL A 23 -2.30 -4.02 20.89
N GLY A 24 -2.55 -4.12 22.20
CA GLY A 24 -1.61 -4.73 23.15
C GLY A 24 -1.25 -6.17 22.80
N ARG A 25 -2.23 -6.95 22.33
CA ARG A 25 -2.02 -8.34 21.88
C ARG A 25 -1.19 -8.42 20.60
N VAL A 26 -1.42 -7.54 19.63
CA VAL A 26 -0.60 -7.44 18.40
C VAL A 26 0.82 -7.00 18.73
N LEU A 27 0.98 -5.98 19.58
CA LEU A 27 2.29 -5.50 20.01
C LEU A 27 3.07 -6.60 20.75
N GLY A 28 2.41 -7.33 21.66
CA GLY A 28 2.98 -8.48 22.34
C GLY A 28 3.42 -9.56 21.34
N PHE A 29 2.57 -9.91 20.37
CA PHE A 29 2.93 -10.84 19.31
C PHE A 29 4.20 -10.39 18.57
N CYS A 30 4.29 -9.10 18.22
CA CYS A 30 5.46 -8.54 17.56
C CYS A 30 6.74 -8.63 18.41
N ILE A 31 6.64 -8.42 19.72
CA ILE A 31 7.79 -8.45 20.64
C ILE A 31 8.25 -9.89 20.93
N TYR A 32 7.33 -10.83 21.13
CA TYR A 32 7.66 -12.21 21.48
C TYR A 32 8.12 -13.03 20.25
N ASN A 33 7.57 -12.77 19.06
CA ASN A 33 7.88 -13.53 17.84
C ASN A 33 8.78 -12.75 16.88
N LYS A 34 9.94 -12.28 17.38
CA LYS A 34 10.89 -11.43 16.63
C LYS A 34 11.31 -12.03 15.28
N LEU A 35 11.47 -13.36 15.21
CA LEU A 35 11.83 -14.05 13.96
C LEU A 35 10.71 -13.92 12.91
N ILE A 36 9.47 -14.22 13.28
CA ILE A 36 8.32 -14.16 12.36
C ILE A 36 8.13 -12.74 11.86
N VAL A 37 8.21 -11.76 12.77
CA VAL A 37 8.09 -10.33 12.43
C VAL A 37 9.20 -9.90 11.49
N GLY A 38 10.44 -10.34 11.76
CA GLY A 38 11.58 -10.07 10.88
C GLY A 38 11.40 -10.67 9.48
N LEU A 39 10.88 -11.90 9.37
CA LEU A 39 10.60 -12.54 8.09
C LEU A 39 9.49 -11.82 7.31
N ILE A 40 8.41 -11.43 7.98
CA ILE A 40 7.33 -10.65 7.35
C ILE A 40 7.86 -9.31 6.87
N ALA A 41 8.64 -8.61 7.69
CA ALA A 41 9.25 -7.34 7.31
C ALA A 41 10.17 -7.50 6.09
N LEU A 42 11.03 -8.53 6.09
CA LEU A 42 11.91 -8.83 4.96
C LEU A 42 11.11 -9.15 3.70
N MET A 43 10.05 -9.95 3.81
CA MET A 43 9.16 -10.26 2.70
C MET A 43 8.50 -9.00 2.14
N LEU A 44 8.00 -8.10 3.00
CA LEU A 44 7.39 -6.83 2.57
C LEU A 44 8.39 -5.92 1.88
N VAL A 45 9.61 -5.81 2.41
CA VAL A 45 10.68 -5.01 1.80
C VAL A 45 11.09 -5.63 0.46
N GLY A 46 11.31 -6.93 0.40
CA GLY A 46 11.67 -7.63 -0.84
C GLY A 46 10.59 -7.53 -1.91
N TRP A 47 9.31 -7.62 -1.51
CA TRP A 47 8.18 -7.38 -2.40
C TRP A 47 8.16 -5.93 -2.89
N GLY A 48 8.32 -4.96 -1.98
CA GLY A 48 8.41 -3.55 -2.33
C GLY A 48 9.51 -3.28 -3.36
N VAL A 49 10.68 -3.90 -3.19
CA VAL A 49 11.80 -3.80 -4.14
C VAL A 49 11.46 -4.39 -5.50
N TYR A 50 10.72 -5.50 -5.52
CA TYR A 50 10.30 -6.19 -6.75
C TYR A 50 9.35 -5.34 -7.62
N VAL A 51 8.41 -4.61 -7.00
CA VAL A 51 7.42 -3.74 -7.69
C VAL A 51 7.79 -2.26 -7.74
N ALA A 52 8.88 -1.83 -7.11
CA ALA A 52 9.28 -0.43 -7.06
C ALA A 52 9.50 0.15 -8.48
N PRO A 53 9.02 1.39 -8.74
CA PRO A 53 9.07 2.01 -10.07
C PRO A 53 10.45 2.58 -10.44
N PHE A 54 11.45 2.47 -9.56
CA PHE A 54 12.80 3.03 -9.77
C PHE A 54 13.67 2.08 -10.58
N ASP A 55 14.47 2.59 -11.51
CA ASP A 55 15.39 1.76 -12.31
C ASP A 55 16.65 1.36 -11.54
N TRP A 56 16.49 0.37 -10.66
CA TRP A 56 17.60 -0.29 -10.00
C TRP A 56 18.24 -1.33 -10.92
N GLU A 57 19.54 -1.17 -11.17
CA GLU A 57 20.38 -2.04 -12.00
C GLU A 57 20.73 -3.34 -11.25
N PHE A 58 19.76 -4.23 -11.12
CA PHE A 58 20.01 -5.59 -10.64
C PHE A 58 20.11 -6.53 -11.84
N GLU A 59 21.33 -6.84 -12.29
CA GLU A 59 21.59 -7.66 -13.48
C GLU A 59 20.92 -9.06 -13.45
N SER A 60 20.60 -9.59 -12.27
CA SER A 60 20.13 -10.97 -12.09
C SER A 60 18.79 -11.12 -11.36
N PHE A 61 18.15 -10.02 -10.93
CA PHE A 61 16.91 -10.10 -10.15
C PHE A 61 15.68 -9.79 -11.03
N PRO A 62 14.66 -10.67 -11.10
CA PRO A 62 13.44 -10.37 -11.85
C PRO A 62 12.73 -9.18 -11.22
N ARG A 63 12.25 -8.23 -12.03
CA ARG A 63 11.54 -7.02 -11.57
C ARG A 63 10.23 -6.84 -12.33
N ASN A 64 9.24 -6.23 -11.68
CA ASN A 64 7.98 -5.83 -12.30
C ASN A 64 7.55 -4.43 -11.78
N PRO A 65 8.26 -3.37 -12.21
CA PRO A 65 8.01 -2.02 -11.73
C PRO A 65 6.60 -1.55 -12.08
N VAL A 66 5.91 -0.93 -11.11
CA VAL A 66 4.63 -0.26 -11.38
C VAL A 66 4.86 0.90 -12.34
N ALA A 67 4.04 0.99 -13.39
CA ALA A 67 4.09 2.10 -14.33
C ALA A 67 3.77 3.42 -13.61
N VAL A 68 4.63 4.41 -13.78
CA VAL A 68 4.44 5.77 -13.25
C VAL A 68 4.38 6.74 -14.42
N ASP A 69 3.37 7.61 -14.43
CA ASP A 69 3.27 8.69 -15.39
C ASP A 69 3.77 9.99 -14.73
N ALA A 70 4.41 10.83 -15.53
CA ALA A 70 4.83 12.17 -15.13
C ALA A 70 3.65 13.15 -15.12
N ILE A 71 2.58 12.85 -15.87
CA ILE A 71 1.39 13.69 -15.94
C ILE A 71 0.34 13.16 -14.96
N PRO A 72 -0.11 13.96 -13.98
CA PRO A 72 -1.19 13.54 -13.11
C PRO A 72 -2.50 13.45 -13.90
N ASP A 73 -3.35 12.48 -13.55
CA ASP A 73 -4.68 12.34 -14.15
C ASP A 73 -5.59 13.48 -13.69
N ILE A 74 -5.61 14.55 -14.49
CA ILE A 74 -6.42 15.76 -14.31
C ILE A 74 -7.44 15.93 -15.44
N GLY A 75 -7.54 14.94 -16.33
CA GLY A 75 -8.45 14.98 -17.47
C GLY A 75 -9.89 14.93 -17.00
N GLU A 76 -10.72 15.81 -17.55
CA GLU A 76 -12.15 15.68 -17.38
C GLU A 76 -12.62 14.40 -18.09
N ASN A 77 -13.62 13.71 -17.55
CA ASN A 77 -14.22 12.54 -18.22
C ASN A 77 -15.03 13.00 -19.45
N GLN A 78 -14.35 13.44 -20.50
CA GLN A 78 -14.93 13.98 -21.71
C GLN A 78 -15.25 12.85 -22.69
N GLN A 79 -16.49 12.82 -23.17
CA GLN A 79 -16.88 11.99 -24.30
C GLN A 79 -16.89 12.86 -25.57
N ILE A 80 -15.98 12.58 -26.49
CA ILE A 80 -15.92 13.25 -27.78
C ILE A 80 -16.75 12.43 -28.77
N VAL A 81 -17.82 13.01 -29.29
CA VAL A 81 -18.60 12.42 -30.39
C VAL A 81 -18.21 13.16 -31.66
N PHE A 82 -17.52 12.47 -32.57
CA PHE A 82 -17.17 12.99 -33.88
C PHE A 82 -18.09 12.40 -34.94
N THR A 83 -18.68 13.26 -35.77
CA THR A 83 -19.46 12.84 -36.94
C THR A 83 -18.87 13.50 -38.18
N GLU A 84 -18.40 12.69 -39.13
CA GLU A 84 -17.95 13.19 -40.43
C GLU A 84 -19.16 13.58 -41.28
N TRP A 85 -19.21 14.83 -41.75
CA TRP A 85 -20.25 15.30 -42.68
C TRP A 85 -19.65 15.93 -43.94
N PRO A 86 -19.36 15.14 -44.98
CA PRO A 86 -18.74 15.65 -46.20
C PRO A 86 -19.73 16.48 -47.04
N GLY A 87 -19.30 17.68 -47.46
CA GLY A 87 -20.00 18.46 -48.51
C GLY A 87 -21.06 19.48 -48.04
N ARG A 88 -21.05 19.89 -46.76
CA ARG A 88 -21.88 21.01 -46.25
C ARG A 88 -21.01 22.14 -45.70
N SER A 89 -21.56 23.36 -45.72
CA SER A 89 -20.86 24.52 -45.15
C SER A 89 -20.88 24.43 -43.61
N PRO A 90 -19.84 24.95 -42.91
CA PRO A 90 -19.76 24.88 -41.45
C PRO A 90 -21.00 25.42 -40.72
N GLY A 91 -21.68 26.44 -41.29
CA GLY A 91 -22.91 27.00 -40.71
C GLY A 91 -24.12 26.07 -40.80
N ASP A 92 -24.24 25.28 -41.88
CA ASP A 92 -25.36 24.34 -42.06
C ASP A 92 -25.27 23.13 -41.11
N VAL A 93 -24.06 22.80 -40.66
CA VAL A 93 -23.79 21.71 -39.71
C VAL A 93 -24.14 22.15 -38.29
N GLU A 94 -23.80 23.39 -37.92
CA GLU A 94 -24.14 23.98 -36.61
C GLU A 94 -25.66 24.12 -36.44
N ASP A 95 -26.38 24.59 -37.46
CA ASP A 95 -27.83 24.84 -37.41
C ASP A 95 -28.70 23.56 -37.39
N GLN A 96 -28.17 22.40 -37.78
CA GLN A 96 -28.97 21.16 -37.93
C GLN A 96 -28.53 19.99 -37.05
N ILE A 97 -27.35 20.03 -36.42
CA ILE A 97 -26.79 18.87 -35.70
C ILE A 97 -26.45 19.20 -34.24
N THR A 98 -26.18 20.46 -33.89
CA THR A 98 -25.85 20.86 -32.52
C THR A 98 -27.09 21.47 -31.83
N TYR A 99 -27.76 20.69 -30.97
CA TYR A 99 -28.68 21.18 -29.91
C TYR A 99 -28.36 20.49 -28.59
#